data_AF-A0A6A8AHG3-F1
#
_entry.id   AF-A0A6A8AHG3-F1
#
_cell.length_a   1.000
_cell.length_b   1.000
_cell.length_c   1.000
_cell.angle_alpha   90.00
_cell.angle_beta   90.00
_cell.angle_gamma   90.00
#
_symmetry.space_group_name_H-M   'P 1'
#
loop_
_entity.id
_entity.type
_entity.pdbx_description
1 polymer ?
#
loop_
_entity_poly.entity_id
_entity_poly.type
_entity_poly.pdbx_seq_one_letter_code
_entity_poly.pdbx_strand_id
1 'polypeptide(L)'
;MNKKELVEKGESQDLEFKESLRLKEKKVVMIEVRESQEKPVFFKNHAYKRVGKKNHRISSNELRKLAKESGERVYWDERVCEEASLEDIEEEKVKTFIMIAKEERNLRIGENIPTKEVLRKLKLVKEDKLTNAGVLLFGKEPQRFFTQSEVRCARFKGDEAVKPFVDMKVFGGDIINQVDKALNFTLEHIPKSVWLIPGRPEREEKYLYPPDAVREAIINLNLNERQKKAVEFIKTEKKITRSEYEKMFCISERTANRELSNLVKLSILNKTGKGPNVCYELTKISPNLAKSRQKEGANIK
;
A
#
# COMPACT_ATOMS: atom_id res chain seq x y z
N MET A 1 -6.70 -31.02 23.15
CA MET A 1 -6.65 -29.72 22.45
C MET A 1 -7.98 -29.03 22.65
N ASN A 2 -7.96 -27.88 23.34
CA ASN A 2 -9.15 -27.23 23.88
C ASN A 2 -9.87 -26.40 22.79
N LYS A 3 -11.21 -26.34 22.82
CA LYS A 3 -12.05 -25.71 21.79
C LYS A 3 -11.74 -24.22 21.55
N LYS A 4 -11.18 -23.52 22.54
CA LYS A 4 -10.75 -22.12 22.42
C LYS A 4 -9.48 -21.94 21.59
N GLU A 5 -8.55 -22.91 21.63
CA GLU A 5 -7.24 -22.78 20.96
C GLU A 5 -7.31 -22.86 19.42
N LEU A 6 -8.38 -23.43 18.87
CA LEU A 6 -8.59 -23.51 17.41
C LEU A 6 -9.20 -22.22 16.85
N VAL A 7 -9.94 -21.47 17.66
CA VAL A 7 -10.56 -20.19 17.27
C VAL A 7 -9.58 -19.03 17.50
N GLU A 8 -8.78 -19.07 18.57
CA GLU A 8 -7.73 -18.08 18.85
C GLU A 8 -6.59 -18.07 17.82
N LYS A 9 -6.43 -19.14 17.03
CA LYS A 9 -5.43 -19.19 15.95
C LYS A 9 -5.84 -18.49 14.66
N GLY A 10 -7.01 -17.83 14.62
CA GLY A 10 -7.25 -16.65 13.81
C GLY A 10 -6.79 -16.70 12.35
N GLU A 11 -7.36 -17.59 11.54
CA GLU A 11 -7.23 -17.51 10.08
C GLU A 11 -8.58 -17.78 9.40
N SER A 12 -9.43 -16.74 9.40
CA SER A 12 -10.54 -16.46 8.47
C SER A 12 -11.75 -15.94 9.22
N GLN A 13 -12.20 -14.74 8.83
CA GLN A 13 -13.42 -14.08 9.34
C GLN A 13 -14.72 -14.81 8.91
N ASP A 14 -14.63 -15.91 8.14
CA ASP A 14 -15.76 -16.57 7.49
C ASP A 14 -16.23 -17.89 8.17
N LEU A 15 -15.70 -18.21 9.36
CA LEU A 15 -16.02 -19.45 10.09
C LEU A 15 -17.05 -19.20 11.19
N GLU A 16 -18.32 -19.55 10.92
CA GLU A 16 -19.38 -19.57 11.93
C GLU A 16 -19.47 -20.95 12.60
N PHE A 17 -19.04 -21.03 13.86
CA PHE A 17 -19.23 -22.22 14.70
C PHE A 17 -20.63 -22.21 15.31
N LYS A 18 -21.52 -23.11 14.87
CA LYS A 18 -22.92 -23.08 15.32
C LYS A 18 -23.20 -23.81 16.64
N GLU A 19 -22.72 -25.03 16.88
CA GLU A 19 -22.78 -25.67 18.22
C GLU A 19 -22.21 -27.11 18.22
N SER A 20 -22.09 -27.73 19.40
CA SER A 20 -21.86 -29.18 19.52
C SER A 20 -23.18 -29.95 19.64
N LEU A 21 -23.50 -30.75 18.63
CA LEU A 21 -24.70 -31.61 18.59
C LEU A 21 -24.39 -32.98 19.21
N ARG A 22 -25.38 -33.64 19.83
CA ARG A 22 -25.28 -35.04 20.27
C ARG A 22 -26.00 -35.94 19.27
N LEU A 23 -25.29 -36.89 18.67
CA LEU A 23 -25.84 -37.92 17.77
C LEU A 23 -25.47 -39.30 18.33
N LYS A 24 -26.48 -40.11 18.68
CA LYS A 24 -26.31 -41.48 19.23
C LYS A 24 -25.25 -41.53 20.34
N GLU A 25 -25.44 -40.69 21.37
CA GLU A 25 -24.55 -40.52 22.55
C GLU A 25 -23.13 -39.96 22.27
N LYS A 26 -22.76 -39.71 21.01
CA LYS A 26 -21.49 -39.08 20.65
C LYS A 26 -21.63 -37.58 20.47
N LYS A 27 -20.66 -36.82 20.99
CA LYS A 27 -20.55 -35.37 20.74
C LYS A 27 -19.98 -35.14 19.33
N VAL A 28 -20.68 -34.36 18.53
CA VAL A 28 -20.30 -33.98 17.15
C VAL A 28 -20.18 -32.46 17.09
N VAL A 29 -19.25 -31.94 16.29
CA VAL A 29 -19.09 -30.51 16.04
C VAL A 29 -19.55 -30.24 14.61
N MET A 30 -20.50 -29.32 14.46
CA MET A 30 -20.94 -28.84 13.16
C MET A 30 -20.19 -27.55 12.82
N ILE A 31 -19.54 -27.53 11.66
CA ILE A 31 -18.84 -26.36 11.11
C ILE A 31 -19.51 -26.03 9.79
N GLU A 32 -20.12 -24.86 9.71
CA GLU A 32 -20.66 -24.30 8.48
C GLU A 32 -19.65 -23.28 7.94
N VAL A 33 -19.20 -23.46 6.70
CA VAL A 33 -18.20 -22.61 6.07
C VAL A 33 -18.86 -21.87 4.94
N ARG A 34 -18.94 -20.54 5.04
CA ARG A 34 -19.46 -19.71 3.95
C ARG A 34 -18.47 -19.72 2.79
N GLU A 35 -18.99 -19.59 1.57
CA GLU A 35 -18.12 -19.53 0.40
C GLU A 35 -17.32 -18.22 0.39
N SER A 36 -15.99 -18.32 0.34
CA SER A 36 -15.11 -17.14 0.27
C SER A 36 -15.32 -16.38 -1.04
N GLN A 37 -15.43 -15.06 -0.93
CA GLN A 37 -15.46 -14.13 -2.06
C GLN A 37 -14.10 -14.06 -2.76
N GLU A 38 -13.01 -14.31 -2.05
CA GLU A 38 -11.66 -14.44 -2.62
C GLU A 38 -11.34 -15.90 -2.92
N LYS A 39 -11.20 -16.22 -4.21
CA LYS A 39 -10.78 -17.54 -4.67
C LYS A 39 -9.49 -17.43 -5.48
N PRO A 40 -8.54 -18.36 -5.29
CA PRO A 40 -8.60 -19.52 -4.40
C PRO A 40 -8.16 -19.20 -2.95
N VAL A 41 -8.77 -19.88 -1.98
CA VAL A 41 -8.29 -19.91 -0.60
C VAL A 41 -7.10 -20.87 -0.50
N PHE A 42 -5.99 -20.42 0.07
CA PHE A 42 -4.77 -21.21 0.24
C PHE A 42 -4.68 -21.78 1.65
N PHE A 43 -4.27 -23.04 1.75
CA PHE A 43 -3.86 -23.69 2.98
C PHE A 43 -2.45 -24.24 2.79
N LYS A 44 -1.50 -23.81 3.63
CA LYS A 44 -0.07 -24.22 3.54
C LYS A 44 0.49 -24.14 2.11
N ASN A 45 0.34 -22.98 1.48
CA ASN A 45 0.80 -22.68 0.10
C ASN A 45 0.11 -23.47 -1.03
N HIS A 46 -0.97 -24.20 -0.74
CA HIS A 46 -1.72 -24.95 -1.75
C HIS A 46 -3.21 -24.66 -1.68
N ALA A 47 -3.83 -24.53 -2.85
CA ALA A 47 -5.28 -24.40 -2.95
C ALA A 47 -5.90 -25.80 -3.10
N TYR A 48 -6.98 -26.05 -2.38
CA TYR A 48 -7.70 -27.32 -2.41
C TYR A 48 -9.16 -27.10 -2.77
N LYS A 49 -9.74 -28.04 -3.51
CA LYS A 49 -11.16 -28.09 -3.85
C LYS A 49 -11.73 -29.41 -3.39
N ARG A 50 -12.86 -29.36 -2.68
CA ARG A 50 -13.58 -30.57 -2.29
C ARG A 50 -14.31 -31.13 -3.51
N VAL A 51 -14.00 -32.38 -3.87
CA VAL A 51 -14.69 -33.11 -4.93
C VAL A 51 -15.24 -34.40 -4.30
N GLY A 52 -16.56 -34.44 -4.14
CA GLY A 52 -17.23 -35.52 -3.39
C GLY A 52 -16.75 -35.63 -1.94
N LYS A 53 -16.19 -36.79 -1.58
CA LYS A 53 -15.74 -37.10 -0.21
C LYS A 53 -14.29 -36.69 0.08
N LYS A 54 -13.50 -36.25 -0.91
CA LYS A 54 -12.07 -35.95 -0.76
C LYS A 54 -11.73 -34.50 -1.13
N ASN A 55 -10.66 -33.99 -0.55
CA ASN A 55 -10.08 -32.70 -0.91
C ASN A 55 -8.96 -32.94 -1.92
N HIS A 56 -9.09 -32.35 -3.10
CA HIS A 56 -8.12 -32.45 -4.18
C HIS A 56 -7.30 -31.18 -4.27
N ARG A 57 -5.99 -31.31 -4.46
CA ARG A 57 -5.13 -30.16 -4.76
C ARG A 57 -5.52 -29.62 -6.14
N ILE A 58 -5.74 -28.31 -6.20
CA ILE A 58 -6.14 -27.64 -7.43
C ILE A 58 -4.91 -27.55 -8.35
N SER A 59 -5.09 -27.92 -9.62
CA SER A 59 -4.04 -27.78 -10.64
C SER A 59 -3.79 -26.31 -10.98
N SER A 60 -2.61 -25.95 -11.48
CA SER A 60 -2.29 -24.57 -11.86
C SER A 60 -3.28 -23.97 -12.88
N ASN A 61 -3.85 -24.79 -13.77
CA ASN A 61 -4.88 -24.37 -14.72
C ASN A 61 -6.23 -24.10 -14.06
N GLU A 62 -6.67 -24.99 -13.17
CA GLU A 62 -7.93 -24.81 -12.45
C GLU A 62 -7.83 -23.65 -11.43
N LEU A 63 -6.63 -23.40 -10.90
CA LEU A 63 -6.31 -22.26 -10.03
C LEU A 63 -6.44 -20.94 -10.81
N ARG A 64 -5.97 -20.90 -12.06
CA ARG A 64 -6.16 -19.75 -12.97
C ARG A 64 -7.63 -19.57 -13.36
N LYS A 65 -8.37 -20.66 -13.56
CA LYS A 65 -9.79 -20.66 -13.90
C LYS A 65 -10.62 -20.10 -12.74
N LEU A 66 -10.40 -20.60 -11.52
CA LEU A 66 -11.04 -20.09 -10.29
C LEU A 66 -10.74 -18.60 -10.07
N ALA A 67 -9.49 -18.17 -10.29
CA ALA A 67 -9.09 -16.76 -10.19
C ALA A 67 -9.63 -15.85 -11.33
N LYS A 68 -10.28 -16.44 -12.34
CA LYS A 68 -10.93 -15.74 -13.46
C LYS A 68 -12.46 -15.75 -13.31
N GLU A 69 -13.01 -16.81 -12.72
CA GLU A 69 -14.45 -17.03 -12.48
C GLU A 69 -14.94 -16.34 -11.21
N SER A 70 -14.06 -16.00 -10.27
CA SER A 70 -14.38 -15.32 -9.01
C SER A 70 -14.81 -13.85 -9.15
N GLY A 71 -15.45 -13.47 -10.27
CA GLY A 71 -15.82 -12.09 -10.57
C GLY A 71 -14.64 -11.20 -10.93
N GLU A 72 -14.93 -9.99 -11.42
CA GLU A 72 -13.91 -8.93 -11.55
C GLU A 72 -13.08 -8.88 -10.27
N ARG A 73 -11.74 -8.87 -10.41
CA ARG A 73 -10.83 -8.82 -9.27
C ARG A 73 -11.04 -7.51 -8.52
N VAL A 74 -11.97 -7.48 -7.57
CA VAL A 74 -12.08 -6.37 -6.64
C VAL A 74 -10.93 -6.54 -5.66
N TYR A 75 -9.83 -5.85 -5.97
CA TYR A 75 -8.70 -5.73 -5.06
C TYR A 75 -9.21 -5.18 -3.71
N TRP A 76 -8.55 -5.54 -2.61
CA TRP A 76 -9.01 -5.17 -1.28
C TRP A 76 -9.23 -3.67 -1.13
N ASP A 77 -8.35 -2.86 -1.73
CA ASP A 77 -8.42 -1.40 -1.76
C ASP A 77 -9.61 -0.86 -2.57
N GLU A 78 -10.09 -1.62 -3.57
CA GLU A 78 -11.25 -1.28 -4.39
C GLU A 78 -12.60 -1.75 -3.80
N ARG A 79 -12.60 -2.48 -2.68
CA ARG A 79 -13.83 -2.92 -2.01
C ARG A 79 -14.52 -1.77 -1.33
N VAL A 80 -15.84 -1.82 -1.31
CA VAL A 80 -16.66 -0.95 -0.47
C VAL A 80 -16.37 -1.25 0.99
N CYS A 81 -16.11 -0.20 1.77
CA CYS A 81 -16.07 -0.25 3.22
C CYS A 81 -17.50 -0.01 3.72
N GLU A 82 -18.19 -1.10 4.09
CA GLU A 82 -19.64 -1.05 4.39
C GLU A 82 -20.00 -0.11 5.55
N GLU A 83 -19.07 0.08 6.48
CA GLU A 83 -19.23 0.90 7.68
C GLU A 83 -18.90 2.37 7.45
N ALA A 84 -18.23 2.72 6.35
CA ALA A 84 -17.75 4.07 6.08
C ALA A 84 -18.67 4.84 5.14
N SER A 85 -18.87 6.12 5.43
CA SER A 85 -19.68 7.03 4.62
C SER A 85 -18.90 8.25 4.16
N LEU A 86 -19.48 9.06 3.27
CA LEU A 86 -18.78 10.25 2.75
C LEU A 86 -18.44 11.28 3.83
N GLU A 87 -19.17 11.27 4.95
CA GLU A 87 -18.95 12.12 6.12
C GLU A 87 -17.63 11.79 6.85
N ASP A 88 -17.12 10.57 6.69
CA ASP A 88 -15.83 10.15 7.26
C ASP A 88 -14.63 10.71 6.48
N ILE A 89 -14.86 11.39 5.34
CA ILE A 89 -13.80 12.03 4.54
C ILE A 89 -13.44 13.40 5.10
N GLU A 90 -12.14 13.66 5.17
CA GLU A 90 -11.57 14.97 5.42
C GLU A 90 -11.51 15.78 4.12
N GLU A 91 -12.51 16.64 3.89
CA GLU A 91 -12.65 17.38 2.63
C GLU A 91 -11.44 18.28 2.33
N GLU A 92 -10.86 18.90 3.35
CA GLU A 92 -9.69 19.77 3.18
C GLU A 92 -8.50 19.02 2.60
N LYS A 93 -8.28 17.75 2.99
CA LYS A 93 -7.22 16.92 2.41
C LYS A 93 -7.46 16.61 0.94
N VAL A 94 -8.72 16.41 0.55
CA VAL A 94 -9.08 16.20 -0.86
C VAL A 94 -8.82 17.47 -1.67
N LYS A 95 -9.15 18.65 -1.13
CA LYS A 95 -8.84 19.94 -1.78
C LYS A 95 -7.33 20.16 -1.92
N THR A 96 -6.56 19.93 -0.86
CA THR A 96 -5.10 20.00 -0.90
C THR A 96 -4.51 19.04 -1.93
N PHE A 97 -5.01 17.80 -2.00
CA PHE A 97 -4.57 16.82 -2.99
C PHE A 97 -4.80 17.31 -4.43
N ILE A 98 -5.98 17.88 -4.73
CA ILE A 98 -6.27 18.41 -6.08
C ILE A 98 -5.33 19.56 -6.43
N MET A 99 -5.08 20.47 -5.48
CA MET A 99 -4.18 21.59 -5.67
C MET A 99 -2.77 21.12 -6.07
N ILE A 100 -2.20 20.20 -5.30
CA ILE A 100 -0.88 19.60 -5.58
C ILE A 100 -0.90 18.86 -6.93
N ALA A 101 -1.93 18.05 -7.18
CA ALA A 101 -2.00 17.22 -8.37
C ALA A 101 -2.15 18.04 -9.67
N LYS A 102 -2.72 19.25 -9.59
CA LYS A 102 -2.74 20.20 -10.71
C LYS A 102 -1.37 20.77 -11.02
N GLU A 103 -0.69 21.28 -10.00
CA GLU A 103 0.65 21.87 -10.13
C GLU A 103 1.65 20.86 -10.70
N GLU A 104 1.57 19.60 -10.26
CA GLU A 104 2.55 18.59 -10.63
C GLU A 104 2.21 17.78 -11.90
N ARG A 105 0.92 17.59 -12.22
CA ARG A 105 0.50 16.63 -13.27
C ARG A 105 -0.46 17.17 -14.32
N ASN A 106 -0.75 18.47 -14.30
CA ASN A 106 -1.69 19.10 -15.23
C ASN A 106 -3.05 18.37 -15.28
N LEU A 107 -3.50 17.88 -14.12
CA LEU A 107 -4.77 17.17 -13.97
C LEU A 107 -5.92 18.13 -14.29
N ARG A 108 -6.71 17.80 -15.33
CA ARG A 108 -7.89 18.56 -15.77
C ARG A 108 -9.09 18.35 -14.82
N ILE A 109 -8.93 18.74 -13.56
CA ILE A 109 -9.98 18.73 -12.55
C ILE A 109 -10.32 20.21 -12.29
N GLY A 110 -11.55 20.67 -12.55
CA GLY A 110 -11.97 22.04 -12.26
C GLY A 110 -11.78 22.42 -10.78
N GLU A 111 -11.52 23.70 -10.48
CA GLU A 111 -11.26 24.20 -9.11
C GLU A 111 -12.44 24.04 -8.14
N ASN A 112 -13.66 23.89 -8.66
CA ASN A 112 -14.89 23.92 -7.88
C ASN A 112 -15.70 22.61 -7.96
N ILE A 113 -15.01 21.49 -8.14
CA ILE A 113 -15.66 20.18 -8.22
C ILE A 113 -16.00 19.70 -6.79
N PRO A 114 -17.24 19.29 -6.52
CA PRO A 114 -17.61 18.72 -5.22
C PRO A 114 -16.74 17.52 -4.84
N THR A 115 -16.38 17.40 -3.56
CA THR A 115 -15.54 16.32 -3.01
C THR A 115 -16.00 14.94 -3.47
N LYS A 116 -17.31 14.67 -3.43
CA LYS A 116 -17.91 13.41 -3.91
C LYS A 116 -17.57 13.09 -5.37
N GLU A 117 -17.58 14.09 -6.25
CA GLU A 117 -17.25 13.89 -7.67
C GLU A 117 -15.75 13.63 -7.86
N VAL A 118 -14.89 14.28 -7.07
CA VAL A 118 -13.44 14.01 -7.08
C VAL A 118 -13.17 12.56 -6.66
N LEU A 119 -13.73 12.13 -5.53
CA LEU A 119 -13.59 10.76 -5.04
C LEU A 119 -14.10 9.74 -6.07
N ARG A 120 -15.21 10.03 -6.75
CA ARG A 120 -15.74 9.20 -7.84
C ARG A 120 -14.78 9.13 -9.03
N LYS A 121 -14.17 10.24 -9.45
CA LYS A 121 -13.15 10.28 -10.52
C LYS A 121 -11.90 9.47 -10.15
N LEU A 122 -11.53 9.50 -8.87
CA LEU A 122 -10.44 8.69 -8.31
C LEU A 122 -10.83 7.23 -8.07
N LYS A 123 -12.09 6.83 -8.36
CA LYS A 123 -12.66 5.50 -8.10
C LYS A 123 -12.63 5.09 -6.62
N LEU A 124 -12.71 6.07 -5.74
CA LEU A 124 -12.71 5.88 -4.29
C LEU A 124 -14.13 5.76 -3.71
N VAL A 125 -15.15 5.89 -4.54
CA VAL A 125 -16.58 5.72 -4.19
C VAL A 125 -17.22 4.73 -5.17
N LYS A 126 -17.98 3.77 -4.64
CA LYS A 126 -18.81 2.81 -5.40
C LYS A 126 -20.19 2.76 -4.74
N GLU A 127 -21.25 2.84 -5.54
CA GLU A 127 -22.64 2.77 -5.04
C GLU A 127 -22.90 3.76 -3.88
N ASP A 128 -22.34 4.97 -3.99
CA ASP A 128 -22.38 6.02 -2.96
C ASP A 128 -21.72 5.70 -1.60
N LYS A 129 -21.02 4.58 -1.50
CA LYS A 129 -20.18 4.21 -0.35
C LYS A 129 -18.70 4.37 -0.64
N LEU A 130 -17.91 4.60 0.41
CA LEU A 130 -16.46 4.69 0.28
C LEU A 130 -15.84 3.33 0.02
N THR A 131 -14.74 3.34 -0.74
CA THR A 131 -13.85 2.20 -0.84
C THR A 131 -12.84 2.18 0.31
N ASN A 132 -12.23 1.03 0.59
CA ASN A 132 -11.14 0.91 1.55
C ASN A 132 -10.00 1.89 1.25
N ALA A 133 -9.65 2.08 -0.03
CA ALA A 133 -8.67 3.09 -0.46
C ALA A 133 -9.11 4.51 -0.10
N GLY A 134 -10.39 4.84 -0.29
CA GLY A 134 -10.94 6.15 0.02
C GLY A 134 -10.79 6.49 1.50
N VAL A 135 -11.11 5.52 2.35
CA VAL A 135 -10.91 5.62 3.81
C VAL A 135 -9.43 5.79 4.17
N LEU A 136 -8.53 4.99 3.60
CA LEU A 136 -7.11 5.07 3.93
C LEU A 136 -6.42 6.35 3.46
N LEU A 137 -6.84 6.91 2.31
CA LEU A 137 -6.22 8.09 1.72
C LEU A 137 -6.76 9.40 2.29
N PHE A 138 -8.06 9.48 2.57
CA PHE A 138 -8.74 10.73 2.90
C PHE A 138 -9.66 10.64 4.12
N GLY A 139 -9.72 9.49 4.80
CA GLY A 139 -10.50 9.34 6.02
C GLY A 139 -9.97 10.20 7.18
N LYS A 140 -10.88 10.71 7.99
CA LYS A 140 -10.57 11.44 9.24
C LYS A 140 -9.90 10.51 10.26
N GLU A 141 -10.47 9.32 10.44
CA GLU A 141 -10.02 8.31 11.40
C GLU A 141 -10.01 6.90 10.79
N PRO A 142 -9.07 6.58 9.88
CA PRO A 142 -9.02 5.27 9.22
C PRO A 142 -8.91 4.09 10.18
N GLN A 143 -8.39 4.31 11.39
CA GLN A 143 -8.22 3.31 12.45
C GLN A 143 -9.55 2.77 12.98
N ARG A 144 -10.65 3.53 12.84
CA ARG A 144 -12.00 3.05 13.17
C ARG A 144 -12.42 1.86 12.30
N PHE A 145 -11.98 1.86 11.04
CA PHE A 145 -12.29 0.82 10.05
C PHE A 145 -11.18 -0.24 9.94
N PHE A 146 -9.92 0.19 10.08
CA PHE A 146 -8.74 -0.64 9.96
C PHE A 146 -7.80 -0.36 11.12
N THR A 147 -7.95 -1.10 12.22
CA THR A 147 -7.13 -0.92 13.43
C THR A 147 -5.63 -1.02 13.18
N GLN A 148 -5.21 -1.83 12.21
CA GLN A 148 -3.81 -1.94 11.76
C GLN A 148 -3.32 -0.83 10.82
N SER A 149 -4.14 0.19 10.51
CA SER A 149 -3.74 1.31 9.65
C SER A 149 -2.81 2.25 10.40
N GLU A 150 -1.55 1.88 10.54
CA GLU A 150 -0.55 2.66 11.26
C GLU A 150 0.86 2.40 10.73
N VAL A 151 1.74 3.40 10.86
CA VAL A 151 3.18 3.26 10.63
C VAL A 151 3.90 3.35 11.97
N ARG A 152 4.72 2.34 12.27
CA ARG A 152 5.57 2.32 13.46
C ARG A 152 7.01 2.61 13.06
N CYS A 153 7.59 3.64 13.65
CA CYS A 153 9.00 3.97 13.48
C CYS A 153 9.74 3.70 14.79
N ALA A 154 10.85 2.97 14.72
CA ALA A 154 11.68 2.67 15.87
C ALA A 154 13.16 2.91 15.53
N ARG A 155 13.88 3.54 16.46
CA ARG A 155 15.33 3.73 16.43
C ARG A 155 15.96 2.80 17.44
N PHE A 156 16.99 2.06 17.04
CA PHE A 156 17.76 1.17 17.89
C PHE A 156 19.25 1.54 17.82
N LYS A 157 20.03 1.00 18.75
CA LYS A 157 21.48 1.18 18.76
C LYS A 157 22.12 0.03 17.99
N GLY A 158 22.92 0.36 16.97
CA GLY A 158 23.51 -0.64 16.08
C GLY A 158 22.60 -0.98 14.91
N ASP A 159 22.82 -2.14 14.30
CA ASP A 159 22.14 -2.68 13.13
C ASP A 159 21.08 -3.74 13.46
N GLU A 160 21.01 -4.18 14.72
CA GLU A 160 20.02 -5.13 15.19
C GLU A 160 18.80 -4.46 15.84
N ALA A 161 17.60 -4.98 15.55
CA ALA A 161 16.33 -4.55 16.15
C ALA A 161 16.18 -5.04 17.61
N VAL A 162 17.10 -4.63 18.48
CA VAL A 162 17.15 -5.00 19.89
C VAL A 162 16.40 -4.00 20.77
N LYS A 163 15.78 -4.51 21.83
CA LYS A 163 15.23 -3.70 22.92
C LYS A 163 16.32 -3.41 23.97
N PRO A 164 16.28 -2.26 24.66
CA PRO A 164 15.30 -1.19 24.53
C PRO A 164 15.51 -0.36 23.25
N PHE A 165 14.41 0.14 22.68
CA PHE A 165 14.47 1.09 21.58
C PHE A 165 14.97 2.44 22.10
N VAL A 166 15.79 3.13 21.30
CA VAL A 166 16.28 4.48 21.58
C VAL A 166 15.15 5.50 21.45
N ASP A 167 14.31 5.36 20.43
CA ASP A 167 13.05 6.10 20.27
C ASP A 167 12.06 5.20 19.51
N MET A 168 10.77 5.35 19.78
CA MET A 168 9.71 4.65 19.05
C MET A 168 8.45 5.52 19.00
N LYS A 169 7.92 5.72 17.80
CA LYS A 169 6.66 6.43 17.56
C LYS A 169 5.73 5.60 16.68
N VAL A 170 4.43 5.69 16.97
CA VAL A 170 3.37 5.08 16.17
C VAL A 170 2.51 6.19 15.59
N PHE A 171 2.32 6.16 14.28
CA PHE A 171 1.59 7.17 13.53
C PHE A 171 0.32 6.57 12.93
N GLY A 172 -0.82 7.07 13.39
CA GLY A 172 -2.13 6.89 12.76
C GLY A 172 -2.55 8.09 11.89
N GLY A 173 -3.84 8.14 11.56
CA GLY A 173 -4.43 9.01 10.54
C GLY A 173 -4.45 8.33 9.16
N ASP A 174 -4.59 9.13 8.09
CA ASP A 174 -4.49 8.68 6.70
C ASP A 174 -3.05 8.35 6.29
N ILE A 175 -2.93 7.53 5.25
CA ILE A 175 -1.63 7.02 4.78
C ILE A 175 -0.70 8.13 4.29
N ILE A 176 -1.22 9.24 3.76
CA ILE A 176 -0.39 10.36 3.26
C ILE A 176 0.31 11.02 4.44
N ASN A 177 -0.44 11.32 5.50
CA ASN A 177 0.12 11.88 6.73
C ASN A 177 1.02 10.89 7.47
N GLN A 178 0.72 9.59 7.45
CA GLN A 178 1.61 8.59 8.03
C GLN A 178 2.99 8.58 7.36
N VAL A 179 3.04 8.68 6.02
CA VAL A 179 4.31 8.77 5.26
C VAL A 179 5.08 10.03 5.63
N ASP A 180 4.42 11.19 5.68
CA ASP A 180 5.07 12.45 6.05
C ASP A 180 5.62 12.43 7.49
N LYS A 181 4.86 11.88 8.44
CA LYS A 181 5.30 11.73 9.84
C LYS A 181 6.48 10.76 9.96
N ALA A 182 6.44 9.63 9.24
CA ALA A 182 7.54 8.68 9.20
C ALA A 182 8.81 9.29 8.59
N LEU A 183 8.66 10.09 7.53
CA LEU A 183 9.77 10.82 6.93
C LEU A 183 10.39 11.81 7.93
N ASN A 184 9.57 12.63 8.59
CA ASN A 184 10.04 13.59 9.59
C ASN A 184 10.76 12.89 10.74
N PHE A 185 10.18 11.82 11.28
CA PHE A 185 10.83 11.00 12.30
C PHE A 185 12.20 10.49 11.83
N THR A 186 12.28 10.02 10.59
CA THR A 186 13.55 9.50 10.06
C THR A 186 14.57 10.61 9.89
N LEU A 187 14.18 11.77 9.34
CA LEU A 187 15.06 12.92 9.13
C LEU A 187 15.54 13.55 10.45
N GLU A 188 14.72 13.59 11.49
CA GLU A 188 15.09 14.03 12.85
C GLU A 188 16.24 13.20 13.43
N HIS A 189 16.35 11.93 13.03
CA HIS A 189 17.35 10.99 13.54
C HIS A 189 18.50 10.73 12.55
N ILE A 190 18.46 11.30 11.34
CA ILE A 190 19.56 11.25 10.38
C ILE A 190 20.56 12.37 10.68
N PRO A 191 21.87 12.07 10.79
CA PRO A 191 22.90 13.09 10.95
C PRO A 191 22.87 14.12 9.82
N LYS A 192 23.03 15.40 10.17
CA LYS A 192 23.24 16.50 9.22
C LYS A 192 24.71 16.90 9.22
N SER A 193 25.29 16.98 8.03
CA SER A 193 26.59 17.60 7.82
C SER A 193 26.41 19.10 7.59
N VAL A 194 27.26 19.92 8.21
CA VAL A 194 27.26 21.38 8.05
C VAL A 194 28.42 21.75 7.13
N TRP A 195 28.11 22.34 5.98
CA TRP A 195 29.10 22.86 5.05
C TRP A 195 29.11 24.38 5.11
N LEU A 196 30.31 24.95 5.23
CA LEU A 196 30.52 26.39 5.06
C LEU A 196 30.80 26.64 3.59
N ILE A 197 30.02 27.51 2.94
CA ILE A 197 30.26 27.88 1.55
C ILE A 197 31.38 28.94 1.54
N PRO A 198 32.55 28.70 0.92
CA PRO A 198 33.61 29.70 0.85
C PRO A 198 33.09 30.99 0.21
N GLY A 199 33.25 32.12 0.90
CA GLY A 199 32.79 33.43 0.44
C GLY A 199 31.33 33.76 0.72
N ARG A 200 30.58 32.92 1.45
CA ARG A 200 29.25 33.26 1.98
C ARG A 200 29.16 32.99 3.48
N PRO A 201 28.46 33.85 4.26
CA PRO A 201 28.21 33.58 5.68
C PRO A 201 27.16 32.47 5.90
N GLU A 202 26.52 32.00 4.84
CA GLU A 202 25.47 31.00 4.87
C GLU A 202 26.04 29.59 5.15
N ARG A 203 25.39 28.89 6.08
CA ARG A 203 25.62 27.47 6.36
C ARG A 203 24.64 26.64 5.54
N GLU A 204 25.15 25.62 4.84
CA GLU A 204 24.31 24.63 4.19
C GLU A 204 24.26 23.36 5.05
N GLU A 205 23.07 23.03 5.55
CA GLU A 205 22.81 21.77 6.24
C GLU A 205 22.42 20.69 5.23
N LYS A 206 23.19 19.61 5.16
CA LYS A 206 22.94 18.49 4.26
C LYS A 206 22.77 17.18 5.05
N TYR A 207 21.61 16.55 4.91
CA TYR A 207 21.34 15.22 5.47
C TYR A 207 22.30 14.18 4.90
N LEU A 208 22.71 13.22 5.72
CA LEU A 208 23.52 12.07 5.29
C LEU A 208 22.85 11.30 4.14
N TYR A 209 21.52 11.17 4.19
CA TYR A 209 20.71 10.61 3.12
C TYR A 209 19.79 11.69 2.55
N PRO A 210 19.68 11.82 1.21
CA PRO A 210 18.76 12.76 0.60
C PRO A 210 17.32 12.53 1.06
N PRO A 211 16.57 13.56 1.48
CA PRO A 211 15.19 13.42 1.92
C PRO A 211 14.29 12.69 0.92
N ASP A 212 14.48 12.93 -0.38
CA ASP A 212 13.71 12.28 -1.44
C ASP A 212 13.97 10.75 -1.48
N ALA A 213 15.22 10.33 -1.26
CA ALA A 213 15.57 8.91 -1.21
C ALA A 213 14.98 8.22 0.01
N VAL A 214 14.92 8.92 1.15
CA VAL A 214 14.29 8.41 2.38
C VAL A 214 12.77 8.32 2.20
N ARG A 215 12.14 9.35 1.63
CA ARG A 215 10.70 9.34 1.30
C ARG A 215 10.35 8.16 0.40
N GLU A 216 11.12 7.96 -0.66
CA GLU A 216 10.94 6.85 -1.58
C GLU A 216 11.14 5.49 -0.89
N ALA A 217 12.13 5.36 0.00
CA ALA A 217 12.31 4.14 0.78
C ALA A 217 11.10 3.83 1.67
N ILE A 218 10.51 4.86 2.31
CA ILE A 218 9.32 4.73 3.16
C ILE A 218 8.09 4.34 2.33
N ILE A 219 7.84 5.00 1.19
CA ILE A 219 6.74 4.65 0.28
C ILE A 219 6.92 3.22 -0.25
N ASN A 220 8.16 2.83 -0.53
CA ASN A 220 8.50 1.51 -1.06
C ASN A 220 8.44 0.37 -0.03
N LEU A 221 8.20 0.65 1.25
CA LEU A 221 7.92 -0.40 2.24
C LEU A 221 6.70 -1.25 1.83
N ASN A 222 5.80 -0.68 1.02
CA ASN A 222 4.61 -1.35 0.51
C ASN A 222 4.84 -2.14 -0.80
N LEU A 223 6.07 -2.19 -1.34
CA LEU A 223 6.40 -2.99 -2.52
C LEU A 223 6.64 -4.45 -2.16
N ASN A 224 6.25 -5.36 -3.07
CA ASN A 224 6.61 -6.77 -2.95
C ASN A 224 8.11 -7.00 -3.30
N GLU A 225 8.67 -8.13 -2.90
CA GLU A 225 10.10 -8.43 -3.09
C GLU A 225 10.57 -8.38 -4.56
N ARG A 226 9.70 -8.70 -5.53
CA ARG A 226 10.03 -8.59 -6.97
C ARG A 226 10.10 -7.13 -7.41
N GLN A 227 9.18 -6.30 -6.92
CA GLN A 227 9.14 -4.88 -7.21
C GLN A 227 10.35 -4.14 -6.62
N LYS A 228 10.78 -4.49 -5.40
CA LYS A 228 12.00 -3.94 -4.79
C LYS A 228 13.25 -4.25 -5.61
N LYS A 229 13.44 -5.52 -6.00
CA LYS A 229 14.57 -5.94 -6.85
C LYS A 229 14.53 -5.30 -8.23
N ALA A 230 13.35 -5.08 -8.79
CA ALA A 230 13.23 -4.36 -10.05
C ALA A 230 13.62 -2.89 -9.93
N VAL A 231 13.23 -2.21 -8.86
CA VAL A 231 13.66 -0.84 -8.58
C VAL A 231 15.18 -0.77 -8.41
N GLU A 232 15.78 -1.73 -7.70
CA GLU A 232 17.23 -1.85 -7.53
C GLU A 232 17.96 -2.06 -8.87
N PHE A 233 17.44 -2.94 -9.72
CA PHE A 233 17.98 -3.14 -11.06
C PHE A 233 17.91 -1.87 -11.92
N ILE A 234 16.79 -1.15 -11.89
CA ILE A 234 16.61 0.09 -12.68
C ILE A 234 17.53 1.20 -12.16
N LYS A 235 17.89 1.22 -10.87
CA LYS A 235 18.90 2.16 -10.33
C LYS A 235 20.27 1.93 -10.98
N THR A 236 20.64 0.68 -11.24
CA THR A 236 21.93 0.30 -11.84
C THR A 236 21.93 0.44 -13.37
N GLU A 237 20.92 -0.13 -14.04
CA GLU A 237 20.84 -0.24 -15.51
C GLU A 237 20.07 0.93 -16.16
N LYS A 238 19.61 1.90 -15.35
CA LYS A 238 18.81 3.10 -15.71
C LYS A 238 17.41 2.82 -16.25
N LYS A 239 17.17 1.66 -16.88
CA LYS A 239 15.89 1.26 -17.44
C LYS A 239 15.69 -0.25 -17.36
N ILE A 240 14.44 -0.69 -17.45
CA ILE A 240 14.09 -2.10 -17.62
C ILE A 240 12.98 -2.24 -18.67
N THR A 241 13.05 -3.28 -19.49
CA THR A 241 11.96 -3.68 -20.38
C THR A 241 11.10 -4.75 -19.70
N ARG A 242 9.86 -4.91 -20.19
CA ARG A 242 8.98 -5.98 -19.73
C ARG A 242 9.61 -7.37 -19.91
N SER A 243 10.29 -7.61 -21.03
CA SER A 243 10.96 -8.88 -21.33
C SER A 243 12.12 -9.18 -20.37
N GLU A 244 12.91 -8.16 -20.01
CA GLU A 244 13.97 -8.30 -19.01
C GLU A 244 13.38 -8.60 -17.62
N TYR A 245 12.28 -7.94 -17.25
CA TYR A 245 11.57 -8.21 -16.00
C TYR A 245 11.02 -9.64 -15.95
N GLU A 246 10.44 -10.14 -17.05
CA GLU A 246 9.97 -11.52 -17.18
C GLU A 246 11.11 -12.53 -16.99
N LYS A 247 12.25 -12.30 -17.65
CA LYS A 247 13.43 -13.17 -17.57
C LYS A 247 14.04 -13.17 -16.17
N MET A 248 14.13 -12.00 -15.54
CA MET A 248 14.73 -11.83 -14.21
C MET A 248 13.99 -12.59 -13.11
N PHE A 249 12.66 -12.66 -13.20
CA PHE A 249 11.83 -13.27 -12.16
C PHE A 249 11.09 -14.54 -12.60
N CYS A 250 11.34 -15.01 -13.83
CA CYS A 250 10.68 -16.17 -14.44
C CYS A 250 9.14 -16.12 -14.34
N ILE A 251 8.55 -14.96 -14.65
CA ILE A 251 7.11 -14.72 -14.55
C ILE A 251 6.43 -14.57 -15.90
N SER A 252 5.11 -14.74 -15.92
CA SER A 252 4.32 -14.53 -17.14
C SER A 252 4.24 -13.06 -17.54
N GLU A 253 4.15 -12.80 -18.84
CA GLU A 253 3.92 -11.47 -19.43
C GLU A 253 2.80 -10.68 -18.73
N ARG A 254 1.68 -11.34 -18.44
CA ARG A 254 0.55 -10.72 -17.75
C ARG A 254 0.90 -10.25 -16.34
N THR A 255 1.77 -10.99 -15.64
CA THR A 255 2.21 -10.64 -14.28
C THR A 255 3.21 -9.50 -14.32
N ALA A 256 4.19 -9.57 -15.23
CA ALA A 256 5.16 -8.49 -15.45
C ALA A 256 4.47 -7.18 -15.83
N ASN A 257 3.52 -7.23 -16.77
CA ASN A 257 2.72 -6.07 -17.16
C ASN A 257 1.94 -5.50 -15.96
N ARG A 258 1.31 -6.34 -15.13
CA ARG A 258 0.58 -5.89 -13.95
C ARG A 258 1.50 -5.23 -12.93
N GLU A 259 2.63 -5.85 -12.60
CA GLU A 259 3.57 -5.34 -11.59
C GLU A 259 4.23 -4.04 -12.05
N LEU A 260 4.69 -3.97 -13.30
CA LEU A 260 5.24 -2.75 -13.91
C LEU A 260 4.17 -1.66 -14.05
N SER A 261 2.93 -1.99 -14.45
CA SER A 261 1.83 -1.03 -14.47
C SER A 261 1.46 -0.53 -13.08
N ASN A 262 1.54 -1.37 -12.05
CA ASN A 262 1.30 -0.95 -10.67
C ASN A 262 2.39 0.03 -10.21
N LEU A 263 3.67 -0.24 -10.54
CA LEU A 263 4.76 0.68 -10.25
C LEU A 263 4.62 2.02 -11.00
N VAL A 264 4.08 2.01 -12.23
CA VAL A 264 3.74 3.24 -12.96
C VAL A 264 2.57 3.98 -12.34
N LYS A 265 1.50 3.29 -11.93
CA LYS A 265 0.35 3.89 -11.22
C LYS A 265 0.78 4.55 -9.91
N LEU A 266 1.64 3.88 -9.15
CA LEU A 266 2.25 4.39 -7.93
C LEU A 266 3.28 5.50 -8.20
N SER A 267 3.52 5.84 -9.48
CA SER A 267 4.43 6.91 -9.90
C SER A 267 5.90 6.68 -9.55
N ILE A 268 6.26 5.43 -9.23
CA ILE A 268 7.64 5.00 -8.97
C ILE A 268 8.41 4.87 -10.29
N LEU A 269 7.72 4.39 -11.33
CA LEU A 269 8.28 4.25 -12.68
C LEU A 269 7.54 5.12 -13.69
N ASN A 270 8.30 5.67 -14.63
CA ASN A 270 7.78 6.26 -15.86
C ASN A 270 7.89 5.25 -17.00
N LYS A 271 6.80 5.09 -17.75
CA LYS A 271 6.76 4.27 -18.95
C LYS A 271 7.14 5.14 -20.16
N THR A 272 8.19 4.76 -20.88
CA THR A 272 8.66 5.45 -22.09
C THR A 272 8.64 4.50 -23.30
N GLY A 273 8.44 5.05 -24.50
CA GLY A 273 8.39 4.28 -25.75
C GLY A 273 7.00 3.76 -26.18
N LYS A 274 6.94 3.11 -27.36
CA LYS A 274 5.72 2.54 -27.96
C LYS A 274 5.99 1.13 -28.51
N GLY A 275 5.00 0.25 -28.40
CA GLY A 275 5.06 -1.12 -28.93
C GLY A 275 6.19 -1.95 -28.31
N PRO A 276 7.08 -2.56 -29.11
CA PRO A 276 8.18 -3.39 -28.60
C PRO A 276 9.27 -2.59 -27.87
N ASN A 277 9.32 -1.26 -28.08
CA ASN A 277 10.33 -0.38 -27.48
C ASN A 277 9.90 0.21 -26.14
N VAL A 278 8.93 -0.41 -25.45
CA VAL A 278 8.47 0.05 -24.14
C VAL A 278 9.52 -0.31 -23.09
N CYS A 279 10.03 0.72 -22.42
CA CYS A 279 10.87 0.58 -21.24
C CYS A 279 10.31 1.39 -20.07
N TYR A 280 10.80 1.05 -18.89
CA TYR A 280 10.42 1.66 -17.63
C TYR A 280 11.66 2.23 -16.96
N GLU A 281 11.58 3.47 -16.54
CA GLU A 281 12.66 4.23 -15.91
C GLU A 281 12.16 4.77 -14.57
N LEU A 282 13.05 5.04 -13.62
CA LEU A 282 12.63 5.68 -12.37
C LEU A 282 12.07 7.08 -12.64
N THR A 283 10.93 7.39 -12.01
CA THR A 283 10.36 8.71 -12.08
C THR A 283 11.33 9.71 -11.47
N LYS A 284 11.78 10.71 -12.25
CA LYS A 284 12.54 11.84 -11.70
C LYS A 284 11.58 12.71 -10.91
N ILE A 285 11.59 12.59 -9.59
CA ILE A 285 10.86 13.51 -8.71
C ILE A 285 11.75 14.75 -8.57
N SER A 286 11.25 15.89 -9.05
CA SER A 286 11.93 17.19 -8.88
C SER A 286 11.87 17.61 -7.40
N PRO A 287 12.95 18.13 -6.81
CA PRO A 287 13.13 18.37 -5.37
C PRO A 287 12.30 19.53 -4.77
N ASN A 288 11.17 19.92 -5.38
CA ASN A 288 10.43 21.12 -4.98
C ASN A 288 9.43 20.94 -3.83
N LEU A 289 9.27 19.73 -3.28
CA LEU A 289 8.41 19.50 -2.10
C LEU A 289 8.99 20.02 -0.77
N ALA A 290 10.24 20.48 -0.73
CA ALA A 290 10.86 21.01 0.50
C ALA A 290 10.74 22.54 0.66
N LYS A 291 10.41 23.30 -0.40
CA LYS A 291 10.50 24.78 -0.38
C LYS A 291 9.19 25.52 -0.09
N SER A 292 8.02 24.87 -0.19
CA SER A 292 6.73 25.52 0.07
C SER A 292 6.39 25.65 1.56
N ARG A 293 7.00 24.85 2.45
CA ARG A 293 6.75 24.91 3.90
C ARG A 293 7.64 25.88 4.69
N GLN A 294 8.68 26.48 4.09
CA GLN A 294 9.55 27.46 4.78
C GLN A 294 9.09 28.92 4.63
N LYS A 295 8.11 29.22 3.77
CA LYS A 295 7.64 30.61 3.57
C LYS A 295 6.48 31.04 4.48
N GLU A 296 5.73 30.11 5.06
CA GLU A 296 4.60 30.46 5.95
C GLU A 296 5.01 30.71 7.41
N GLY A 297 6.23 30.34 7.81
CA GLY A 297 6.77 30.63 9.15
C GLY A 297 7.49 31.98 9.29
N ALA A 298 7.62 32.76 8.22
CA ALA A 298 8.42 33.99 8.22
C ALA A 298 7.57 35.29 8.27
N ASN A 299 6.25 35.21 8.38
CA ASN A 299 5.36 36.38 8.33
C ASN A 299 4.46 36.53 9.55
N ILE A 300 5.01 36.23 10.74
CA ILE A 300 4.47 36.71 12.01
C ILE A 300 5.56 37.52 12.72
N LYS A 301 5.62 38.81 12.38
CA LYS A 301 6.10 39.91 13.22
C LYS A 301 5.26 41.13 12.94
#